data_AF-A0A699SQF7-F1
#
_entry.id   AF-A0A699SQF7-F1
#
_cell.length_a   1.000
_cell.length_b   1.000
_cell.length_c   1.000
_cell.angle_alpha   90.00
_cell.angle_beta   90.00
_cell.angle_gamma   90.00
#
_symmetry.space_group_name_H-M   'P 1'
#
loop_
_entity.id
_entity.type
_entity.pdbx_description
1 polymer ?
#
loop_
_entity_poly.entity_id
_entity_poly.type
_entity_poly.pdbx_seq_one_letter_code
_entity_poly.pdbx_strand_id
1 'polypeptide(L)' 'LGHVIDSQGIHVDPVKIESVKDWASPKSPTKIRQFLGKANVIADALSRKEREPPLRVRAL' A
#
# COMPACT_ATOMS: atom_id res chain seq x y z
N LEU A 1 -0.27 11.01 -3.37
CA LEU A 1 -1.49 10.89 -4.21
C LEU A 1 -1.56 9.50 -4.88
N GLY A 2 -1.42 8.41 -4.10
CA GLY A 2 -1.42 7.03 -4.62
C GLY A 2 -2.46 6.17 -3.91
N HIS A 3 -3.56 6.80 -3.52
CA HIS A 3 -4.64 6.20 -2.76
C HIS A 3 -5.95 6.50 -3.47
N VAL A 4 -6.77 5.47 -3.62
CA VAL A 4 -8.16 5.54 -4.10
C VAL A 4 -9.05 5.62 -2.87
N ILE A 5 -9.98 6.55 -2.82
CA ILE A 5 -10.96 6.65 -1.73
C ILE A 5 -12.31 6.23 -2.31
N ASP A 6 -12.91 5.18 -1.76
CA ASP A 6 -14.24 4.71 -2.12
C ASP A 6 -15.11 4.47 -0.86
N SER A 7 -16.34 3.97 -1.05
CA SER A 7 -17.27 3.66 0.06
C SER A 7 -16.80 2.54 0.99
N GLN A 8 -15.70 1.84 0.66
CA GLN A 8 -15.07 0.80 1.47
C GLN A 8 -13.81 1.32 2.21
N GLY A 9 -13.34 2.54 1.89
CA GLY A 9 -12.30 3.24 2.62
C GLY A 9 -11.18 3.78 1.73
N ILE A 10 -9.99 3.91 2.31
CA ILE A 10 -8.79 4.34 1.59
C ILE A 10 -8.03 3.09 1.12
N HIS A 11 -7.99 2.89 -0.18
CA HIS A 11 -7.30 1.79 -0.83
C HIS A 11 -5.97 2.26 -1.41
N VAL A 12 -4.91 1.45 -1.27
CA VAL A 12 -3.72 1.62 -2.10
C VAL A 12 -4.16 1.33 -3.54
N ASP A 13 -3.82 2.24 -4.46
CA ASP A 13 -4.17 2.09 -5.87
C ASP A 13 -3.72 0.70 -6.37
N PRO A 14 -4.63 -0.14 -6.87
CA PRO A 14 -4.30 -1.48 -7.36
C PRO A 14 -3.20 -1.48 -8.42
N VAL A 15 -3.10 -0.40 -9.23
CA VAL A 15 -2.01 -0.20 -10.21
C VAL A 15 -0.64 -0.18 -9.54
N LYS A 16 -0.56 0.37 -8.32
CA LYS A 16 0.68 0.45 -7.54
C LYS A 16 1.04 -0.91 -6.94
N ILE A 17 0.05 -1.76 -6.63
CA ILE A 17 0.26 -3.13 -6.15
C ILE A 17 0.76 -4.03 -7.29
N GLU A 18 0.16 -3.92 -8.48
CA GLU A 18 0.60 -4.65 -9.67
C GLU A 18 2.03 -4.28 -10.08
N SER A 19 2.41 -3.01 -9.96
CA SER A 19 3.79 -2.56 -10.23
C SER A 19 4.86 -3.25 -9.36
N VAL A 20 4.49 -3.80 -8.19
CA VAL A 20 5.41 -4.58 -7.35
C VAL A 20 5.43 -6.05 -7.74
N LYS A 21 4.32 -6.60 -8.25
CA LYS A 21 4.23 -8.00 -8.70
C LYS A 21 5.06 -8.27 -9.94
N ASP A 22 5.08 -7.34 -10.90
CA ASP A 22 5.81 -7.49 -12.16
C ASP A 22 7.29 -7.04 -12.07
N TRP A 23 7.77 -6.76 -10.86
CA TRP A 23 9.12 -6.21 -10.69
C TRP A 23 10.20 -7.29 -10.89
N ALA A 24 11.03 -7.11 -11.92
CA ALA A 24 12.16 -8.00 -12.18
C ALA A 24 13.15 -8.06 -11.00
N SER A 25 13.67 -9.25 -10.70
CA SER A 25 14.57 -9.46 -9.56
C SER A 25 15.76 -8.49 -9.56
N PRO A 26 15.88 -7.60 -8.56
CA PRO A 26 16.90 -6.57 -8.56
C PRO A 26 18.28 -7.17 -8.29
N LYS A 27 19.22 -6.98 -9.23
CA LYS A 27 20.59 -7.52 -9.14
C LYS A 27 21.64 -6.58 -8.52
N SER A 28 21.24 -5.37 -8.09
CA SER A 28 22.17 -4.39 -7.53
C SER A 28 21.74 -3.91 -6.14
N PRO A 29 22.68 -3.61 -5.22
CA PRO A 29 22.36 -3.17 -3.86
C PRO A 29 21.44 -1.93 -3.82
N THR A 30 21.61 -1.00 -4.76
CA THR A 30 20.77 0.20 -4.86
C THR A 30 19.33 -0.15 -5.24
N LYS A 31 19.13 -1.06 -6.20
CA LYS A 31 17.79 -1.52 -6.60
C LYS A 31 17.11 -2.32 -5.49
N ILE A 32 17.87 -3.12 -4.74
CA ILE A 32 17.37 -3.88 -3.58
C ILE A 32 16.87 -2.92 -2.49
N ARG A 33 17.66 -1.88 -2.14
CA ARG A 33 17.24 -0.88 -1.15
C ARG A 33 15.98 -0.11 -1.57
N GLN A 34 15.90 0.28 -2.84
CA GLN A 34 14.70 0.93 -3.39
C GLN A 34 13.46 0.02 -3.34
N PHE A 35 13.64 -1.26 -3.66
CA PHE A 35 12.57 -2.26 -3.58
C PHE A 35 12.05 -2.41 -2.15
N LEU A 36 12.96 -2.62 -1.18
CA LEU A 36 12.60 -2.77 0.23
C LEU A 36 11.88 -1.53 0.77
N GLY A 37 12.34 -0.32 0.40
CA GLY A 37 11.66 0.92 0.79
C GLY A 37 10.22 1.00 0.26
N LYS A 38 9.98 0.61 -0.99
CA LYS A 38 8.64 0.58 -1.58
C LYS A 38 7.76 -0.51 -0.94
N ALA A 39 8.31 -1.70 -0.73
CA ALA A 39 7.60 -2.83 -0.14
C ALA A 39 7.13 -2.52 1.30
N ASN A 40 7.98 -1.88 2.11
CA ASN A 40 7.65 -1.50 3.48
C ASN A 40 6.50 -0.49 3.56
N VAL A 41 6.45 0.49 2.65
CA VAL A 41 5.35 1.47 2.60
C VAL A 41 4.02 0.79 2.28
N ILE A 42 4.04 -0.18 1.35
CA ILE A 42 2.83 -0.93 0.98
C ILE A 42 2.42 -1.86 2.13
N ALA A 43 3.38 -2.54 2.77
CA ALA A 43 3.11 -3.40 3.92
C ALA A 43 2.53 -2.60 5.11
N ASP A 44 3.03 -1.39 5.38
CA ASP A 44 2.45 -0.50 6.40
C ASP A 44 1.02 -0.10 6.06
N ALA A 45 0.77 0.29 4.80
CA ALA A 45 -0.58 0.66 4.34
C ALA A 45 -1.58 -0.51 4.44
N LEU A 46 -1.14 -1.74 4.13
CA LEU A 46 -1.96 -2.95 4.29
C LEU A 46 -2.21 -3.27 5.78
N SER A 47 -1.19 -3.13 6.62
CA SER A 47 -1.29 -3.36 8.08
C SER A 47 -2.23 -2.36 8.77
N ARG A 48 -2.31 -1.12 8.27
CA ARG A 48 -3.29 -0.13 8.78
C ARG A 48 -4.73 -0.52 8.48
N LYS A 49 -4.99 -1.12 7.32
CA LYS A 49 -6.34 -1.61 6.96
C LYS A 49 -6.82 -2.73 7.90
N GLU A 50 -5.92 -3.58 8.40
CA GLU A 50 -6.28 -4.62 9.37
C GLU A 50 -6.46 -4.08 10.80
N ARG A 51 -5.90 -2.91 11.11
CA ARG A 51 -5.92 -2.32 12.46
C ARG A 51 -6.95 -1.22 12.69
N GLU A 52 -7.45 -0.55 11.66
CA GLU A 52 -8.49 0.47 11.82
C GLU A 52 -9.89 -0.15 11.79
N PRO A 53 -10.69 -0.09 12.88
CA PRO A 53 -12.11 -0.37 12.81
C PRO A 53 -12.75 0.60 11.81
N PRO A 54 -13.72 0.18 10.98
CA PRO A 54 -14.38 1.10 10.06
C PRO A 54 -14.89 2.30 10.86
N LEU A 55 -14.48 3.51 10.45
CA LEU A 55 -14.83 4.77 11.08
C LEU A 55 -16.34 4.79 11.30
N ARG A 56 -16.78 4.46 12.53
CA ARG A 56 -18.15 4.67 12.96
C ARG A 56 -18.30 6.18 13.06
N VAL A 57 -18.69 6.79 11.95
CA VAL A 57 -19.28 8.13 11.94
C VAL A 57 -20.34 8.10 13.02
N ARG A 58 -20.14 8.87 14.10
CA ARG A 58 -21.16 9.04 15.12
C ARG A 58 -22.38 9.63 14.41
N ALA A 59 -23.38 8.81 14.17
CA ALA A 59 -24.73 9.28 13.90
C ALA A 59 -25.19 10.00 15.17
N LEU A 60 -25.62 11.26 14.99
CA LEU A 60 -26.34 12.04 16.00
C LEU A 60 -27.70 11.42 16.27
#